data_AF-A0A4Q3WTT6-F1
#
_entry.id   AF-A0A4Q3WTT6-F1
#
_cell.length_a   1.000
_cell.length_b   1.000
_cell.length_c   1.000
_cell.angle_alpha   90.00
_cell.angle_beta   90.00
_cell.angle_gamma   90.00
#
_symmetry.space_group_name_H-M   'P 1'
#
loop_
_entity.id
_entity.type
_entity.pdbx_description
1 polymer ?
#
loop_
_entity_poly.entity_id
_entity_poly.type
_entity_poly.pdbx_seq_one_letter_code
_entity_poly.pdbx_strand_id
1 'polypeptide(L)'
;MNLNLCRVCGLELDFAPWGEDGDTPSYDFCPCCDTEFGFEDSSYEAVKSQRAQWLQGGANWNEPQEKPQDWDLADQLNAVIHERSALLEALKKAGKL
;
A
#
# COMPACT_ATOMS: atom_id res chain seq x y z
N MET A 1 2.34 14.47 -2.50
CA MET A 1 1.89 13.12 -2.12
C MET A 1 2.61 12.15 -3.04
N ASN A 2 3.12 11.02 -2.55
CA ASN A 2 3.67 10.01 -3.45
C ASN A 2 2.48 9.24 -4.04
N LEU A 3 2.21 9.44 -5.34
CA LEU A 3 1.08 8.83 -6.05
C LEU A 3 1.40 7.41 -6.53
N ASN A 4 2.66 7.02 -6.50
CA ASN A 4 3.14 5.75 -7.02
C ASN A 4 3.15 4.65 -5.95
N LEU A 5 2.30 4.74 -4.93
CA LEU A 5 2.25 3.76 -3.86
C LEU A 5 1.02 2.88 -4.00
N CYS A 6 1.23 1.56 -3.88
CA CYS A 6 0.13 0.64 -3.66
C CYS A 6 -0.57 0.99 -2.34
N ARG A 7 -1.88 1.26 -2.40
CA ARG A 7 -2.69 1.59 -1.21
C ARG A 7 -2.77 0.43 -0.22
N VAL A 8 -2.68 -0.80 -0.71
CA VAL A 8 -2.75 -2.04 0.08
C VAL A 8 -1.43 -2.30 0.79
N CYS A 9 -0.32 -2.47 0.06
CA CYS A 9 0.91 -2.94 0.66
C CYS A 9 1.99 -1.86 0.85
N GLY A 10 1.85 -0.67 0.26
CA GLY A 10 2.86 0.38 0.37
C GLY A 10 4.08 0.23 -0.54
N LEU A 11 4.10 -0.74 -1.46
CA LEU A 11 5.13 -0.82 -2.49
C LEU A 11 5.12 0.45 -3.34
N GLU A 12 6.30 1.04 -3.55
CA GLU A 12 6.52 2.11 -4.53
C GLU A 12 6.71 1.51 -5.92
N LEU A 13 5.93 2.01 -6.87
CA LEU A 13 5.81 1.55 -8.25
C LEU A 13 6.43 2.58 -9.21
N ASP A 14 6.69 2.16 -10.44
CA ASP A 14 7.15 3.04 -11.51
C ASP A 14 6.01 3.81 -12.21
N PHE A 15 4.76 3.49 -11.88
CA PHE A 15 3.55 4.19 -12.30
C PHE A 15 2.67 4.61 -11.12
N ALA A 16 1.73 5.52 -11.37
CA ALA A 16 0.71 5.91 -10.41
C ALA A 16 -0.51 4.97 -10.52
N PRO A 17 -0.79 4.09 -9.53
CA PRO A 17 -1.86 3.09 -9.64
C PRO A 17 -3.26 3.67 -9.76
N TRP A 18 -3.43 4.90 -9.28
CA TRP A 18 -4.66 5.67 -9.33
C TRP A 18 -4.50 6.95 -10.17
N GLY A 19 -3.63 6.89 -11.18
CA GLY A 19 -3.42 8.00 -12.10
C GLY A 19 -2.75 9.21 -11.45
N GLU A 20 -2.43 10.20 -12.27
CA GLU A 20 -1.88 11.48 -11.80
C GLU A 20 -2.90 12.30 -11.01
N ASP A 21 -4.20 12.01 -11.20
CA ASP A 21 -5.30 12.62 -10.46
C ASP A 21 -5.54 11.98 -9.08
N GLY A 22 -5.02 10.77 -8.85
CA GLY A 22 -5.24 10.00 -7.63
C GLY A 22 -6.62 9.34 -7.56
N ASP A 23 -7.43 9.42 -8.62
CA ASP A 23 -8.83 8.98 -8.66
C ASP A 23 -9.12 8.00 -9.82
N THR A 24 -8.32 8.00 -10.89
CA THR A 24 -8.52 7.11 -12.05
C THR A 24 -7.61 5.88 -11.94
N PRO A 25 -8.13 4.68 -11.63
CA PRO A 25 -7.31 3.48 -11.49
C PRO A 25 -6.69 3.03 -12.82
N SER A 26 -5.49 2.43 -12.76
CA SER A 26 -4.84 1.85 -13.94
C SER A 26 -5.40 0.48 -14.32
N TYR A 27 -6.07 -0.21 -13.38
CA TYR A 27 -6.50 -1.62 -13.50
C TYR A 27 -5.36 -2.62 -13.68
N ASP A 28 -4.12 -2.22 -13.40
CA ASP A 28 -2.99 -3.14 -13.32
C ASP A 28 -2.97 -3.86 -11.95
N PHE A 29 -2.04 -4.82 -11.82
CA PHE A 29 -1.85 -5.59 -10.60
C PHE A 29 -0.62 -5.13 -9.83
N CYS A 30 -0.70 -5.12 -8.51
CA CYS A 30 0.48 -4.92 -7.67
C CYS A 30 1.39 -6.17 -7.72
N PRO A 31 2.66 -6.08 -8.13
CA PRO A 31 3.57 -7.23 -8.19
C PRO A 31 3.93 -7.79 -6.80
N CYS A 32 3.66 -7.03 -5.74
CA CYS A 32 3.82 -7.50 -4.37
C CYS A 32 2.54 -8.19 -3.85
N CYS A 33 1.44 -7.46 -3.69
CA CYS A 33 0.26 -7.96 -2.96
C CYS A 33 -0.92 -8.43 -3.83
N ASP A 34 -0.73 -8.50 -5.14
CA ASP A 34 -1.71 -8.99 -6.13
C ASP A 34 -3.05 -8.24 -6.14
N THR A 35 -3.08 -7.00 -5.64
CA THR A 35 -4.26 -6.15 -5.72
C THR A 35 -4.44 -5.66 -7.15
N GLU A 36 -5.65 -5.78 -7.70
CA GLU A 36 -6.06 -5.10 -8.93
C GLU A 36 -6.48 -3.66 -8.58
N PHE A 37 -5.77 -2.67 -9.12
CA PHE A 37 -6.03 -1.27 -8.81
C PHE A 37 -7.39 -0.84 -9.33
N GLY A 38 -8.22 -0.26 -8.45
CA GLY A 38 -9.60 0.09 -8.77
C GLY A 38 -10.63 -0.98 -8.39
N PHE A 39 -10.20 -2.15 -7.90
CA PHE A 39 -11.10 -3.21 -7.42
C PHE A 39 -10.88 -3.50 -5.92
N GLU A 40 -9.86 -4.27 -5.53
CA GLU A 40 -9.61 -4.60 -4.12
C GLU A 40 -9.07 -3.42 -3.29
N ASP A 41 -8.75 -2.29 -3.93
CA ASP A 41 -8.36 -1.04 -3.28
C ASP A 41 -9.27 0.16 -3.60
N SER A 42 -10.48 -0.12 -4.11
CA SER A 42 -11.50 0.89 -4.48
C SER A 42 -12.13 1.65 -3.31
N SER A 43 -11.98 1.14 -2.09
CA SER A 43 -12.45 1.78 -0.86
C SER A 43 -11.48 1.53 0.29
N TYR A 44 -11.61 2.32 1.36
CA TYR A 44 -10.77 2.15 2.55
C TYR A 44 -10.98 0.77 3.21
N GLU A 45 -12.21 0.28 3.25
CA GLU A 45 -12.55 -1.04 3.78
C GLU A 45 -11.98 -2.15 2.91
N ALA A 46 -12.03 -2.01 1.59
CA ALA A 46 -11.44 -2.95 0.65
C ALA A 46 -9.91 -3.02 0.83
N VAL A 47 -9.23 -1.87 0.88
CA VAL A 47 -7.79 -1.76 1.16
C VAL A 47 -7.40 -2.52 2.43
N LYS A 48 -8.15 -2.32 3.51
CA LYS A 48 -7.89 -3.00 4.79
C LYS A 48 -8.12 -4.51 4.71
N SER A 49 -9.19 -4.93 4.05
CA SER A 49 -9.50 -6.35 3.87
C SER A 49 -8.41 -7.04 3.05
N GLN A 50 -8.03 -6.46 1.91
CA GLN A 50 -6.99 -7.00 1.03
C GLN A 50 -5.64 -7.06 1.73
N ARG A 51 -5.25 -5.99 2.47
CA ARG A 51 -4.01 -6.00 3.28
C ARG A 51 -4.03 -7.12 4.31
N ALA A 52 -5.14 -7.29 5.03
CA ALA A 52 -5.26 -8.32 6.05
C ALA A 52 -5.14 -9.74 5.44
N GLN A 53 -5.74 -9.98 4.27
CA GLN A 53 -5.63 -11.24 3.55
C GLN A 53 -4.19 -11.52 3.09
N TRP A 54 -3.53 -10.53 2.47
CA TRP A 54 -2.14 -10.64 2.06
C TRP A 54 -1.20 -10.94 3.25
N LEU A 55 -1.38 -10.23 4.38
CA LEU A 55 -0.60 -10.46 5.61
C LEU A 55 -0.87 -11.84 6.22
N GLN A 56 -2.12 -12.30 6.26
CA GLN A 56 -2.47 -13.66 6.72
C GLN A 56 -1.85 -14.74 5.82
N GLY A 57 -1.69 -14.46 4.52
CA GLY A 57 -0.98 -15.31 3.58
C GLY A 57 0.54 -15.31 3.72
N GLY A 58 1.11 -14.53 4.66
CA GLY A 58 2.55 -14.45 4.88
C GLY A 58 3.26 -13.34 4.10
N ALA A 59 2.51 -12.36 3.57
CA ALA A 59 3.05 -11.27 2.77
C ALA A 59 3.85 -11.77 1.54
N ASN A 60 3.37 -12.84 0.91
CA ASN A 60 4.01 -13.39 -0.28
C ASN A 60 3.92 -12.38 -1.44
N TRP A 61 4.99 -12.32 -2.23
CA TRP A 61 5.03 -11.52 -3.45
C TRP A 61 4.34 -12.27 -4.58
N ASN A 62 3.46 -11.59 -5.33
CA ASN A 62 2.84 -12.13 -6.55
C ASN A 62 3.89 -12.41 -7.63
N GLU A 63 4.87 -11.52 -7.73
CA GLU A 63 6.03 -11.62 -8.61
C GLU A 63 7.32 -11.75 -7.78
N PRO A 64 7.68 -12.96 -7.32
CA PRO A 64 8.84 -13.16 -6.44
C PRO A 64 10.16 -12.67 -7.03
N GLN A 65 10.29 -12.64 -8.35
CA GLN A 65 11.47 -12.11 -9.06
C GLN A 65 11.67 -10.61 -8.88
N GLU A 66 10.62 -9.86 -8.57
CA GLU A 66 10.68 -8.41 -8.36
C GLU A 66 11.00 -8.04 -6.90
N LYS A 67 10.98 -9.02 -5.99
CA LYS A 67 11.26 -8.80 -4.57
C LYS A 67 12.71 -8.35 -4.37
N PRO A 68 12.95 -7.16 -3.78
CA PRO A 68 14.30 -6.71 -3.46
C PRO A 68 15.03 -7.67 -2.52
N GLN A 69 16.35 -7.79 -2.68
CA GLN A 69 17.17 -8.67 -1.83
C GLN A 69 17.11 -8.26 -0.35
N ASP A 70 17.17 -6.95 -0.07
CA ASP A 70 17.12 -6.39 1.28
C ASP A 70 15.70 -5.94 1.66
N TRP A 71 14.68 -6.64 1.14
CA TRP A 71 13.29 -6.30 1.41
C TRP A 71 12.92 -6.51 2.88
N ASP A 72 12.39 -5.46 3.49
CA ASP A 72 11.79 -5.48 4.82
C ASP A 72 10.29 -5.16 4.76
N LEU A 73 9.49 -6.01 5.41
CA LEU A 73 8.03 -5.87 5.43
C LEU A 73 7.57 -4.63 6.21
N ALA A 74 8.24 -4.30 7.32
CA ALA A 74 7.84 -3.17 8.15
C ALA A 74 8.11 -1.85 7.42
N ASP A 75 9.25 -1.74 6.73
CA ASP A 75 9.59 -0.57 5.91
C ASP A 75 8.57 -0.35 4.78
N GLN A 76 8.16 -1.41 4.08
CA GLN A 76 7.14 -1.32 3.05
C GLN A 76 5.76 -0.91 3.63
N LEU A 77 5.35 -1.48 4.77
CA LEU A 77 4.09 -1.09 5.41
C LEU A 77 4.09 0.37 5.91
N ASN A 78 5.24 0.90 6.33
CA ASN A 78 5.38 2.30 6.77
C ASN A 78 5.07 3.31 5.64
N ALA A 79 5.15 2.90 4.37
CA ALA A 79 4.85 3.76 3.24
C ALA A 79 3.33 3.95 2.99
N VAL A 80 2.47 3.10 3.58
CA VAL A 80 1.02 3.16 3.38
C VAL A 80 0.45 4.53 3.79
N ILE A 81 -0.10 5.24 2.81
CA ILE A 81 -0.48 6.66 2.91
C ILE A 81 -1.61 6.91 3.93
N HIS A 82 -2.49 5.93 4.14
CA HIS A 82 -3.72 6.06 4.93
C HIS A 82 -3.48 5.97 6.44
N GLU A 83 -2.29 5.58 6.86
CA GLU A 83 -1.93 5.47 8.29
C GLU A 83 -1.17 6.71 8.79
N ARG A 84 -0.79 7.62 7.88
CA ARG A 84 -0.03 8.82 8.22
C ARG A 84 -0.85 9.83 9.04
N SER A 85 -2.15 9.95 8.79
CA SER A 85 -3.07 10.78 9.58
C SER A 85 -3.33 10.20 10.97
N ALA A 86 -3.53 8.89 11.09
CA ALA A 86 -3.70 8.23 12.39
C ALA A 86 -2.43 8.33 13.26
N LEU A 87 -1.24 8.14 12.66
CA LEU A 87 0.05 8.29 13.34
C LEU A 87 0.32 9.75 13.75
N LEU A 88 0.07 10.72 12.88
CA LEU A 88 0.23 12.14 13.21
C LEU A 88 -0.71 12.58 14.33
N GLU A 89 -1.97 12.12 14.32
CA GLU A 89 -2.91 12.38 15.41
C GLU A 89 -2.48 11.68 16.70
N ALA A 90 -1.97 10.45 16.64
CA ALA A 90 -1.43 9.76 17.82
C ALA A 90 -0.19 10.48 18.40
N LEU A 91 0.70 11.00 17.57
CA LEU A 91 1.89 11.75 17.99
C LEU A 91 1.55 13.11 18.62
N LYS A 92 0.59 13.84 18.04
CA LYS A 92 0.03 15.07 18.64
C LYS A 92 -0.61 14.76 19.99
N LYS A 93 -1.42 13.70 20.08
CA LYS A 93 -2.12 13.29 21.31
C LYS A 93 -1.15 12.81 22.40
N ALA A 94 0.00 12.25 22.01
CA ALA A 94 1.07 11.85 22.92
C ALA A 94 2.00 13.01 23.32
N GLY A 95 1.79 14.24 22.84
CA GLY A 95 2.64 15.40 23.13
C GLY A 95 4.07 15.25 22.61
N LYS A 96 4.27 14.41 21.59
CA LYS A 96 5.58 14.14 20.97
C LYS A 96 5.82 14.99 19.72
N LEU A 97 4.90 15.90 19.41
CA LEU A 97 4.95 16.91 18.36
C LEU A 97 4.33 18.21 18.86
#